data_AF-A0A6N2KGR1-F1
#
_entry.id   AF-A0A6N2KGR1-F1
#
_cell.length_a   1.000
_cell.length_b   1.000
_cell.length_c   1.000
_cell.angle_alpha   90.00
_cell.angle_beta   90.00
_cell.angle_gamma   90.00
#
_symmetry.space_group_name_H-M   'P 1'
#
loop_
_entity.id
_entity.type
_entity.pdbx_description
1 polymer ?
#
loop_
_entity_poly.entity_id
_entity_poly.type
_entity_poly.pdbx_seq_one_letter_code
_entity_poly.pdbx_strand_id
1 'polypeptide(L)'
;MVAHSLCEYGGGEEERKELEAYREIHFPALTLLKKTTKLPSPAMLREEGLCPLTPEEAVLMLAALGFGRKTHIFIAGANIYGGRSRLTALTNLYPNLVTKEKLLSATELKPFMNFSSQPAPRLMHLP
;
A
#
# COMPACT_ATOMS: atom_id res chain seq x y z
N MET A 1 -2.90 -4.40 5.68
CA MET A 1 -1.91 -4.34 4.57
C MET A 1 -2.19 -5.49 3.60
N VAL A 2 -2.10 -5.27 2.28
CA VAL A 2 -2.39 -6.27 1.23
C VAL A 2 -1.64 -7.59 1.39
N ALA A 3 -0.36 -7.54 1.80
CA ALA A 3 0.43 -8.74 2.05
C ALA A 3 -0.18 -9.60 3.19
N HIS A 4 -0.65 -8.97 4.27
CA HIS A 4 -1.26 -9.69 5.40
C HIS A 4 -2.64 -10.27 5.08
N SER A 5 -3.42 -9.61 4.21
CA SER A 5 -4.79 -10.02 3.88
C SER A 5 -4.88 -11.13 2.82
N LEU A 6 -3.75 -11.70 2.37
CA LEU A 6 -3.67 -12.67 1.26
C LEU A 6 -4.18 -12.18 -0.10
N CYS A 7 -4.60 -10.92 -0.20
CA CYS A 7 -5.09 -10.32 -1.44
C CYS A 7 -3.94 -9.89 -2.37
N GLU A 8 -4.31 -9.48 -3.58
CA GLU A 8 -3.44 -8.88 -4.60
C GLU A 8 -4.20 -7.71 -5.25
N TYR A 9 -3.48 -6.74 -5.83
CA TYR A 9 -4.09 -5.57 -6.48
C TYR A 9 -4.21 -5.70 -8.01
N GLY A 10 -3.89 -6.88 -8.56
CA GLY A 10 -3.97 -7.16 -9.98
C GLY A 10 -2.74 -6.70 -10.77
N GLY A 11 -1.59 -6.53 -10.12
CA GLY A 11 -0.31 -6.18 -10.72
C GLY A 11 0.40 -7.35 -11.43
N GLY A 12 -0.26 -8.50 -11.56
CA GLY A 12 0.27 -9.67 -12.26
C GLY A 12 1.30 -10.48 -11.46
N GLU A 13 2.11 -11.26 -12.18
CA GLU A 13 3.09 -12.18 -11.59
C GLU A 13 4.16 -11.48 -10.74
N GLU A 14 4.58 -10.28 -11.13
CA GLU A 14 5.60 -9.51 -10.43
C GLU A 14 5.12 -9.12 -9.03
N GLU A 15 3.93 -8.49 -8.95
CA GLU A 15 3.29 -8.18 -7.67
C GLU A 15 3.15 -9.42 -6.80
N ARG A 16 2.70 -10.55 -7.38
CA ARG A 16 2.46 -11.77 -6.60
C ARG A 16 3.74 -12.30 -5.97
N LYS A 17 4.84 -12.32 -6.72
CA LYS A 17 6.16 -12.73 -6.22
C LYS A 17 6.67 -11.81 -5.12
N GLU A 18 6.53 -10.49 -5.29
CA GLU A 18 6.93 -9.52 -4.27
C GLU A 18 6.11 -9.67 -2.99
N LEU A 19 4.79 -9.85 -3.11
CA LEU A 19 3.89 -10.07 -1.98
C LEU A 19 4.20 -11.39 -1.26
N GLU A 20 4.51 -12.45 -1.99
CA GLU A 20 4.89 -13.75 -1.41
C GLU A 20 6.21 -13.65 -0.65
N ALA A 21 7.26 -13.06 -1.24
CA ALA A 21 8.52 -12.82 -0.55
C ALA A 21 8.32 -11.99 0.73
N TYR A 22 7.48 -10.95 0.67
CA TYR A 22 7.15 -10.14 1.83
C TYR A 22 6.43 -10.96 2.91
N ARG A 23 5.50 -11.84 2.54
CA ARG A 23 4.78 -12.71 3.48
C ARG A 23 5.69 -13.71 4.17
N GLU A 24 6.66 -14.29 3.45
CA GLU A 24 7.61 -15.23 4.03
C GLU A 24 8.46 -14.58 5.13
N ILE A 25 8.90 -13.34 4.90
CA ILE A 25 9.76 -12.60 5.84
C ILE A 25 8.94 -12.05 7.02
N HIS A 26 7.81 -11.39 6.74
CA HIS A 26 7.09 -10.58 7.73
C HIS A 26 5.88 -11.28 8.34
N PHE A 27 5.36 -12.34 7.73
CA PHE A 27 4.18 -13.08 8.19
C PHE A 27 4.42 -14.60 8.20
N PRO A 28 5.42 -15.11 8.95
CA PRO A 28 5.79 -16.53 8.92
C PRO A 28 4.64 -17.45 9.36
N ALA A 29 3.80 -17.01 10.30
CA ALA A 29 2.60 -17.76 10.72
C ALA A 29 1.60 -17.93 9.56
N LEU A 30 1.42 -16.90 8.73
CA LEU A 30 0.53 -16.96 7.56
C LEU A 30 1.08 -17.94 6.52
N THR A 31 2.39 -17.95 6.33
CA THR A 31 3.08 -18.90 5.43
C THR A 31 2.92 -20.35 5.90
N LEU A 32 3.00 -20.59 7.22
CA LEU A 32 2.73 -21.91 7.79
C LEU A 32 1.27 -22.34 7.58
N LEU A 33 0.32 -21.45 7.84
CA LEU A 33 -1.11 -21.72 7.62
C LEU A 33 -1.42 -22.05 6.16
N LYS A 34 -0.80 -21.36 5.20
CA LYS A 34 -0.95 -21.63 3.76
C LYS A 34 -0.46 -23.04 3.38
N LYS A 35 0.49 -23.61 4.12
CA LYS A 35 1.03 -24.97 3.90
C LYS A 35 0.17 -26.06 4.56
N THR A 36 -0.44 -25.77 5.70
CA THR A 36 -1.21 -26.75 6.48
C THR A 36 -2.70 -26.73 6.20
N THR A 37 -3.23 -25.61 5.69
CA THR A 37 -4.67 -25.37 5.52
C THR A 37 -4.95 -24.75 4.16
N LYS A 38 -6.10 -25.09 3.57
CA LYS A 38 -6.59 -24.43 2.37
C LYS A 38 -7.16 -23.05 2.74
N LEU A 39 -6.47 -21.99 2.35
CA LEU A 39 -6.91 -20.62 2.55
C LEU A 39 -7.85 -20.16 1.42
N PRO A 40 -8.74 -19.18 1.65
CA PRO A 40 -9.56 -18.58 0.61
C PRO A 40 -8.71 -17.98 -0.52
N SER A 41 -9.24 -17.97 -1.74
CA SER A 41 -8.55 -17.33 -2.86
C SER A 41 -8.61 -15.80 -2.74
N PRO A 42 -7.65 -15.06 -3.35
CA PRO A 42 -7.72 -13.60 -3.40
C PRO A 42 -9.03 -13.07 -3.99
N ALA A 43 -9.59 -13.76 -5.00
CA ALA A 43 -10.86 -13.39 -5.61
C ALA A 43 -12.05 -13.52 -4.64
N MET A 44 -12.12 -14.60 -3.87
CA MET A 44 -13.17 -14.77 -2.85
C MET A 44 -13.09 -13.70 -1.77
N LEU A 45 -11.87 -13.42 -1.27
CA LEU A 45 -11.66 -12.36 -0.26
C LEU A 45 -12.07 -10.98 -0.78
N ARG A 46 -11.86 -10.73 -2.07
CA ARG A 46 -12.26 -9.49 -2.74
C ARG A 46 -13.79 -9.35 -2.78
N GLU A 47 -14.47 -10.41 -3.17
CA GLU A 47 -15.94 -10.47 -3.26
C GLU A 47 -16.60 -10.27 -1.89
N GLU A 48 -16.01 -10.83 -0.84
CA GLU A 48 -16.46 -10.66 0.55
C GLU A 48 -16.08 -9.29 1.17
N GLY A 49 -15.37 -8.43 0.44
CA GLY A 49 -14.95 -7.11 0.94
C GLY A 49 -13.81 -7.16 1.97
N LEU A 50 -13.06 -8.26 2.04
CA LEU A 50 -11.95 -8.47 2.97
C LEU A 50 -10.60 -7.97 2.44
N CYS A 51 -10.54 -7.57 1.17
CA CYS A 51 -9.34 -6.98 0.57
C CYS A 51 -9.26 -5.47 0.82
N PRO A 52 -8.04 -4.94 1.12
CA PRO A 52 -7.81 -3.51 1.07
C PRO A 52 -8.11 -2.94 -0.31
N LEU A 53 -8.50 -1.66 -0.36
CA LEU A 53 -8.67 -0.93 -1.61
C LEU A 53 -7.36 -0.94 -2.41
N THR A 54 -7.46 -1.20 -3.70
CA THR A 54 -6.40 -0.90 -4.66
C THR A 54 -6.10 0.60 -4.68
N PRO A 55 -4.91 1.02 -5.14
CA PRO A 55 -4.61 2.43 -5.35
C PRO A 55 -5.70 3.14 -6.17
N GLU A 56 -6.22 2.52 -7.23
CA GLU A 56 -7.25 3.08 -8.09
C GLU A 56 -8.60 3.23 -7.36
N GLU A 57 -9.01 2.23 -6.58
CA GLU A 57 -10.23 2.31 -5.77
C GLU A 57 -10.13 3.36 -4.66
N ALA A 58 -8.96 3.49 -4.02
CA ALA A 58 -8.73 4.52 -3.03
C ALA A 58 -8.87 5.93 -3.63
N VAL A 59 -8.41 6.12 -4.87
CA VAL A 59 -8.55 7.39 -5.61
C VAL A 59 -10.02 7.72 -5.89
N LEU A 60 -10.79 6.73 -6.35
CA LEU A 60 -12.21 6.89 -6.60
C LEU A 60 -12.98 7.17 -5.32
N MET A 61 -12.63 6.50 -4.22
CA MET A 61 -13.22 6.74 -2.90
C MET A 61 -12.99 8.18 -2.45
N LEU A 62 -11.76 8.70 -2.57
CA LEU A 62 -11.48 10.11 -2.25
C LEU A 62 -12.32 11.07 -3.11
N ALA A 63 -12.47 10.77 -4.41
CA ALA A 63 -13.29 11.61 -5.29
C ALA A 63 -14.78 11.57 -4.89
N ALA A 64 -15.30 10.39 -4.55
CA ALA A 64 -16.68 10.21 -4.10
C ALA A 64 -16.97 10.92 -2.77
N LEU A 65 -15.97 11.03 -1.89
CA LEU A 65 -16.06 11.79 -0.64
C LEU A 65 -15.99 13.32 -0.85
N GLY A 66 -15.81 13.79 -2.08
CA GLY A 66 -15.80 15.21 -2.42
C GLY A 66 -14.44 15.90 -2.33
N PHE A 67 -13.34 15.15 -2.21
CA PHE A 67 -12.00 15.73 -2.25
C PHE A 67 -11.70 16.26 -3.65
N GLY A 68 -11.41 17.55 -3.76
CA GLY A 68 -11.08 18.20 -5.03
C GLY A 68 -9.65 17.92 -5.48
N ARG A 69 -9.34 18.19 -6.76
CA ARG A 69 -8.01 17.97 -7.36
C ARG A 69 -6.88 18.74 -6.65
N LYS A 70 -7.19 19.84 -5.96
CA LYS A 70 -6.20 20.64 -5.20
C LYS A 70 -5.87 20.06 -3.82
N THR A 71 -6.57 19.01 -3.39
CA THR A 71 -6.31 18.34 -2.11
C THR A 71 -4.86 17.83 -2.08
N HIS A 72 -4.16 18.13 -0.98
CA HIS A 72 -2.84 17.57 -0.73
C HIS A 72 -2.98 16.13 -0.23
N ILE A 73 -2.34 15.19 -0.91
CA ILE A 73 -2.37 13.77 -0.53
C ILE A 73 -0.98 13.37 -0.05
N PHE A 74 -0.88 13.00 1.22
CA PHE A 74 0.36 12.53 1.84
C PHE A 74 0.39 11.01 1.87
N ILE A 75 1.39 10.41 1.22
CA ILE A 75 1.54 8.95 1.13
C ILE A 75 2.60 8.49 2.13
N ALA A 76 2.17 7.69 3.10
CA ALA A 76 3.02 7.10 4.14
C ALA A 76 3.55 5.69 3.80
N GLY A 77 3.43 5.27 2.53
CA GLY A 77 3.94 3.99 2.03
C GLY A 77 5.26 4.13 1.25
N ALA A 78 5.93 3.00 1.04
CA ALA A 78 6.98 2.89 0.03
C ALA A 78 6.39 2.75 -1.40
N ASN A 79 7.24 2.42 -2.37
CA ASN A 79 6.78 1.99 -3.69
C ASN A 79 5.75 0.85 -3.53
N ILE A 80 4.51 1.14 -3.88
CA ILE A 80 3.43 0.16 -3.93
C ILE A 80 3.76 -0.84 -5.04
N TYR A 81 3.50 -2.14 -4.90
CA TYR A 81 3.79 -3.18 -5.89
C TYR A 81 3.45 -2.73 -7.32
N GLY A 82 4.45 -2.47 -8.17
CA GLY A 82 4.31 -1.77 -9.48
C GLY A 82 4.80 -0.30 -9.53
N GLY A 83 5.32 0.20 -8.42
CA GLY A 83 5.97 1.50 -8.24
C GLY A 83 5.15 2.70 -8.70
N ARG A 84 5.80 3.60 -9.42
CA ARG A 84 5.19 4.86 -9.91
C ARG A 84 4.02 4.62 -10.86
N SER A 85 3.99 3.50 -11.59
CA SER A 85 2.93 3.20 -12.55
C SER A 85 1.57 3.03 -11.87
N ARG A 86 1.53 2.40 -10.69
CA ARG A 86 0.31 2.25 -9.88
C ARG A 86 -0.12 3.53 -9.18
N LEU A 87 0.81 4.47 -8.99
CA LEU A 87 0.52 5.80 -8.47
C LEU A 87 0.04 6.79 -9.55
N THR A 88 0.09 6.41 -10.83
CA THR A 88 -0.32 7.30 -11.93
C THR A 88 -1.79 7.70 -11.81
N ALA A 89 -2.69 6.78 -11.47
CA ALA A 89 -4.11 7.09 -11.27
C ALA A 89 -4.31 8.15 -10.18
N LEU A 90 -3.59 8.01 -9.06
CA LEU A 90 -3.65 8.95 -7.93
C LEU A 90 -3.05 10.31 -8.29
N THR A 91 -1.91 10.33 -8.97
CA THR A 91 -1.22 11.58 -9.35
C THR A 91 -2.00 12.38 -10.40
N ASN A 92 -2.73 11.70 -11.30
CA ASN A 92 -3.54 12.35 -12.33
C ASN A 92 -4.76 13.08 -11.75
N LEU A 93 -5.40 12.50 -10.74
CA LEU A 93 -6.56 13.10 -10.06
C LEU A 93 -6.14 14.10 -8.99
N TYR A 94 -5.09 13.79 -8.23
CA TYR A 94 -4.54 14.61 -7.14
C TYR A 94 -3.07 14.96 -7.40
N PRO A 95 -2.78 16.01 -8.19
CA PRO A 95 -1.41 16.43 -8.51
C PRO A 95 -0.57 16.85 -7.29
N ASN A 96 -1.20 17.24 -6.18
CA ASN A 96 -0.52 17.69 -4.97
C ASN A 96 -0.13 16.50 -4.06
N LEU A 97 0.53 15.50 -4.65
CA LEU A 97 0.96 14.28 -3.99
C LEU A 97 2.34 14.43 -3.36
N VAL A 98 2.41 14.19 -2.05
CA VAL A 98 3.61 14.29 -1.22
C VAL A 98 3.96 12.91 -0.68
N THR A 99 5.20 12.46 -0.90
CA THR A 99 5.71 11.19 -0.34
C THR A 99 6.59 11.47 0.88
N LYS A 100 6.82 10.45 1.72
CA LYS A 100 7.73 10.59 2.88
C LYS A 100 9.13 11.06 2.48
N GLU A 101 9.63 10.65 1.32
CA GLU A 101 10.94 11.04 0.78
C GLU A 101 11.00 12.52 0.39
N LYS A 102 9.86 13.13 0.04
CA LYS A 102 9.76 14.58 -0.21
C LYS A 102 9.60 15.39 1.07
N LEU A 103 8.99 14.80 2.10
CA LEU A 103 8.64 15.49 3.34
C LEU A 103 9.79 15.51 4.36
N LEU A 104 10.58 14.43 4.42
CA LEU A 104 11.61 14.23 5.44
C LEU A 104 13.01 14.50 4.89
N SER A 105 13.88 15.07 5.73
CA SER A 105 15.31 15.13 5.43
C SER A 105 15.94 13.74 5.38
N ALA A 106 17.10 13.61 4.75
CA ALA A 106 17.83 12.34 4.68
C ALA A 106 18.10 11.75 6.09
N THR A 107 18.39 12.61 7.07
CA THR A 107 18.62 12.21 8.47
C THR A 107 17.36 11.66 9.13
N GLU A 108 16.21 12.30 8.89
CA GLU A 108 14.91 11.85 9.42
C GLU A 108 14.41 10.59 8.72
N LEU A 109 14.72 10.43 7.44
CA LEU A 109 14.30 9.27 6.65
C LEU A 109 15.14 8.02 6.94
N LYS A 110 16.43 8.18 7.30
CA LYS A 110 17.39 7.09 7.53
C LYS A 110 16.85 5.91 8.36
N PRO A 111 16.18 6.10 9.52
CA PRO A 111 15.63 4.98 10.28
C PRO A 111 14.49 4.23 9.57
N PHE A 112 13.84 4.83 8.56
CA PHE A 112 12.65 4.28 7.89
C PHE A 112 12.92 3.75 6.47
N MET A 113 14.17 3.81 5.98
CA MET A 113 14.48 3.43 4.59
C MET A 113 14.19 1.96 4.28
N ASN A 114 14.28 1.08 5.27
CA ASN A 114 14.02 -0.36 5.11
C ASN A 114 12.59 -0.77 5.52
N PHE A 115 11.73 0.20 5.85
CA PHE A 115 10.37 -0.05 6.30
C PHE A 115 9.37 0.49 5.28
N SER A 116 8.54 -0.41 4.74
CA SER A 116 7.49 -0.07 3.78
C SER A 116 6.34 0.72 4.42
N SER A 117 6.09 0.52 5.72
CA SER A 117 4.91 1.02 6.42
C SER A 117 5.14 1.33 7.91
N GLN A 118 6.21 2.08 8.24
CA GLN A 118 6.41 2.60 9.59
C GLN A 118 6.32 4.13 9.57
N PRO A 119 5.39 4.75 10.33
CA PRO A 119 5.28 6.21 10.37
C PRO A 119 6.52 6.81 11.04
N ALA A 120 7.03 7.90 10.48
CA ALA A 120 8.05 8.71 11.12
C ALA A 120 7.46 9.48 12.32
N PRO A 121 8.19 9.67 13.44
CA PRO A 121 7.71 10.38 14.63
C PRO A 121 7.10 11.75 14.35
N ARG A 122 7.60 12.49 13.35
CA ARG A 122 7.06 13.81 12.98
C ARG A 122 5.72 13.78 12.24
N LEU A 123 5.34 12.67 11.60
CA LEU A 123 4.03 12.55 10.95
C LEU A 123 2.87 12.51 11.97
N MET A 124 3.14 12.21 13.25
CA MET A 124 2.14 12.26 14.31
C MET A 124 1.90 13.67 14.87
N HIS A 125 2.64 14.69 14.42
CA HIS A 125 2.59 16.06 14.95
C HIS A 125 2.33 17.13 13.88
N LEU A 126 1.91 16.74 12.67
CA LEU A 126 1.38 17.70 11.70
C LEU A 126 -0.11 17.92 12.02
N PRO A 127 -0.55 19.19 12.21
CA PRO A 127 -1.95 19.54 12.45
C PRO A 127 -2.84 19.27 11.23
#